data_AF-A0AB39MAV2-F1
#
_entry.id   AF-A0AB39MAV2-F1
#
_cell.length_a   1.000
_cell.length_b   1.000
_cell.length_c   1.000
_cell.angle_alpha   90.00
_cell.angle_beta   90.00
_cell.angle_gamma   90.00
#
_symmetry.space_group_name_H-M   'P 1'
#
loop_
_entity.id
_entity.type
_entity.pdbx_description
1 polymer ?
#
loop_
_entity_poly.entity_id
_entity_poly.type
_entity_poly.pdbx_seq_one_letter_code
_entity_poly.pdbx_strand_id
1 'polypeptide(L)'
;MSDPDRPDSGKQTPGHLGPGAVKLPVSADQIAELGVRYDCLGPGGLTVTSGTGLSAEVGGCDDSATFGAHIKAKDLHGRKFADTVTVTVGNRTRWRMSVDITTKDGVKQTVRG
;
A
#
# COMPACT_ATOMS: atom_id res chain seq x y z
N MET A 1 -6.68 -45.80 -1.85
CA MET A 1 -7.60 -44.94 -1.07
C MET A 1 -6.90 -43.60 -0.96
N SER A 2 -7.44 -42.59 -1.63
CA SER A 2 -6.88 -41.24 -1.65
C SER A 2 -7.59 -40.43 -0.59
N ASP A 3 -6.83 -39.81 0.31
CA ASP A 3 -7.35 -38.86 1.29
C ASP A 3 -7.06 -37.44 0.75
N PRO A 4 -8.08 -36.67 0.31
CA PRO A 4 -7.89 -35.41 -0.37
C PRO A 4 -8.49 -34.27 0.44
N ASP A 5 -8.03 -33.99 1.66
CA ASP A 5 -8.51 -32.81 2.39
C ASP A 5 -7.55 -32.35 3.49
N ARG A 6 -6.33 -31.98 3.07
CA ARG A 6 -5.55 -31.04 3.87
C ARG A 6 -5.54 -29.73 3.10
N PRO A 7 -6.32 -28.71 3.51
CA PRO A 7 -6.10 -27.37 2.99
C PRO A 7 -4.70 -27.00 3.43
N ASP A 8 -3.82 -26.93 2.44
CA ASP A 8 -2.50 -26.34 2.56
C ASP A 8 -2.71 -25.06 3.35
N SER A 9 -2.16 -25.02 4.56
CA SER A 9 -2.14 -23.82 5.39
C SER A 9 -1.11 -22.92 4.72
N GLY A 10 -1.49 -22.42 3.54
CA GLY A 10 -0.72 -21.53 2.72
C GLY A 10 -0.46 -20.34 3.61
N LYS A 11 0.72 -20.32 4.23
CA LYS A 11 1.28 -19.12 4.80
C LYS A 11 1.17 -18.10 3.68
N GLN A 12 0.21 -17.19 3.81
CA GLN A 12 -0.01 -16.10 2.88
C GLN A 12 1.36 -15.47 2.69
N THR A 13 1.99 -15.82 1.58
CA THR A 13 3.37 -15.42 1.32
C THR A 13 3.30 -13.89 1.30
N PRO A 14 4.13 -13.17 2.09
CA PRO A 14 4.13 -11.72 2.05
C PRO A 14 4.14 -11.30 0.59
N GLY A 15 3.13 -10.53 0.18
CA GLY A 15 2.80 -10.32 -1.23
C GLY A 15 4.06 -10.01 -2.01
N HIS A 16 4.47 -10.92 -2.88
CA HIS A 16 5.43 -10.60 -3.92
C HIS A 16 4.68 -9.77 -4.96
N LEU A 17 4.27 -8.57 -4.59
CA LEU A 17 3.94 -7.58 -5.58
C LEU A 17 5.29 -7.09 -6.11
N GLY A 18 5.58 -7.38 -7.36
CA GLY A 18 6.57 -6.60 -8.10
C GLY A 18 6.15 -5.12 -8.12
N PRO A 19 6.89 -4.24 -8.83
CA PRO A 19 6.36 -2.93 -9.15
C PRO A 19 4.92 -3.04 -9.70
N GLY A 20 4.01 -2.23 -9.17
CA GLY A 20 2.57 -2.41 -9.40
C GLY A 20 1.73 -1.25 -8.91
N ALA A 21 0.45 -1.23 -9.30
CA ALA A 21 -0.50 -0.19 -8.92
C ALA A 21 -1.66 -0.79 -8.13
N VAL A 22 -2.00 -0.15 -7.01
CA VAL A 22 -3.19 -0.45 -6.20
C VAL A 22 -4.29 0.51 -6.64
N LYS A 23 -5.37 -0.02 -7.21
CA LYS A 23 -6.55 0.78 -7.57
C LYS A 23 -7.35 1.09 -6.31
N LEU A 24 -7.73 2.35 -6.14
CA LEU A 24 -8.56 2.78 -5.03
C LEU A 24 -10.03 2.37 -5.30
N PRO A 25 -10.74 1.85 -4.29
CA PRO A 25 -12.14 1.42 -4.39
C PRO A 25 -13.13 2.58 -4.51
N VAL A 26 -12.68 3.81 -4.25
CA VAL A 26 -13.47 5.05 -4.31
C VAL A 26 -12.76 6.06 -5.20
N SER A 27 -13.53 6.93 -5.85
CA SER A 27 -12.99 8.02 -6.66
C SER A 27 -12.15 8.97 -5.80
N ALA A 28 -11.02 9.44 -6.33
CA ALA A 28 -10.07 10.25 -5.58
C ALA A 28 -10.65 11.57 -5.04
N ASP A 29 -11.67 12.12 -5.69
CA ASP A 29 -12.36 13.32 -5.25
C ASP A 29 -13.27 13.10 -4.02
N GLN A 30 -13.58 11.85 -3.69
CA GLN A 30 -14.34 11.48 -2.49
C GLN A 30 -13.45 11.20 -1.28
N ILE A 31 -12.12 11.17 -1.45
CA ILE A 31 -11.18 10.86 -0.37
C ILE A 31 -10.93 12.11 0.47
N ALA A 32 -11.13 12.00 1.78
CA ALA A 32 -10.77 13.02 2.76
C ALA A 32 -9.35 12.81 3.30
N GLU A 33 -8.89 11.56 3.34
CA GLU A 33 -7.63 11.19 3.97
C GLU A 33 -7.14 9.85 3.42
N LEU A 34 -5.84 9.78 3.13
CA LEU A 34 -5.18 8.60 2.59
C LEU A 34 -3.95 8.26 3.45
N GLY A 35 -3.94 7.06 4.00
CA GLY A 35 -2.81 6.47 4.72
C GLY A 35 -2.24 5.31 3.92
N VAL A 36 -0.92 5.18 3.89
CA VAL A 36 -0.25 3.98 3.41
C VAL A 36 0.67 3.49 4.50
N ARG A 37 0.54 2.21 4.85
CA ARG A 37 1.51 1.47 5.65
C ARG A 37 2.20 0.44 4.79
N TYR A 38 3.47 0.21 5.05
CA TYR A 38 4.23 -0.81 4.37
C TYR A 38 5.25 -1.46 5.30
N ASP A 39 5.30 -2.78 5.25
CA ASP A 39 6.33 -3.58 5.90
C ASP A 39 7.42 -3.84 4.87
N CYS A 40 8.64 -3.42 5.17
CA CYS A 40 9.81 -3.79 4.40
C CYS A 40 10.35 -5.13 4.90
N LEU A 41 10.60 -6.09 4.02
CA LEU A 41 11.05 -7.45 4.35
C LEU A 41 12.29 -7.84 3.53
N GLY A 42 13.41 -7.16 3.80
CA GLY A 42 14.73 -7.45 3.22
C GLY A 42 15.34 -6.31 2.39
N PRO A 43 16.58 -6.50 1.91
CA PRO A 43 17.38 -5.45 1.25
C PRO A 43 16.67 -4.82 0.06
N GLY A 44 16.57 -3.49 0.09
CA GLY A 44 16.27 -2.64 -1.06
C GLY A 44 15.44 -1.41 -0.69
N GLY A 45 14.69 -0.89 -1.67
CA GLY A 45 13.94 0.37 -1.52
C GLY A 45 12.51 0.27 -2.03
N LEU A 46 11.67 1.18 -1.53
CA LEU A 46 10.26 1.29 -1.88
C LEU A 46 9.93 2.76 -2.14
N THR A 47 9.25 3.03 -3.24
CA THR A 47 8.65 4.33 -3.51
C THR A 47 7.15 4.16 -3.71
N VAL A 48 6.36 4.88 -2.93
CA VAL A 48 4.90 4.93 -3.02
C VAL A 48 4.48 6.33 -3.43
N THR A 49 3.64 6.42 -4.46
CA THR A 49 3.08 7.70 -4.91
C THR A 49 1.58 7.59 -5.22
N SER A 50 0.82 8.64 -4.95
CA SER A 50 -0.57 8.78 -5.43
C SER A 50 -0.76 10.12 -6.13
N GLY A 51 -0.23 10.21 -7.35
CA GLY A 51 -0.23 11.45 -8.13
C GLY A 51 0.40 12.61 -7.34
N THR A 52 -0.34 13.70 -7.16
CA THR A 52 0.13 14.91 -6.46
C THR A 52 -0.09 14.90 -4.94
N GLY A 53 -0.70 13.84 -4.42
CA GLY A 53 -1.21 13.78 -3.05
C GLY A 53 -0.22 13.17 -2.06
N LEU A 54 0.14 11.89 -2.26
CA LEU A 54 1.01 11.15 -1.35
C LEU A 54 2.34 10.82 -2.03
N SER A 55 3.43 11.00 -1.30
CA SER A 55 4.76 10.50 -1.65
C SER A 55 5.43 9.93 -0.41
N ALA A 56 5.87 8.68 -0.46
CA ALA A 56 6.66 8.05 0.58
C ALA A 56 7.79 7.25 -0.05
N GLU A 57 8.98 7.36 0.50
CA GLU A 57 10.16 6.64 0.03
C GLU A 57 10.89 6.04 1.21
N VAL A 58 11.33 4.78 1.05
CA VAL A 58 12.32 4.15 1.91
C VAL A 58 13.51 3.77 1.05
N GLY A 59 14.64 4.41 1.33
CA GLY A 59 15.92 4.10 0.74
C GLY A 59 16.70 3.17 1.66
N GLY A 60 16.78 1.88 1.30
CA GLY A 60 17.53 0.89 2.07
C GLY A 60 16.78 0.40 3.30
N CYS A 61 16.75 -0.92 3.46
CA CYS A 61 16.11 -1.60 4.56
C CYS A 61 16.68 -3.01 4.60
N ASP A 62 17.35 -3.41 5.68
CA ASP A 62 18.04 -4.69 5.83
C ASP A 62 17.32 -5.66 6.78
N ASP A 63 16.35 -5.16 7.56
CA ASP A 63 15.52 -5.91 8.50
C ASP A 63 14.01 -5.70 8.28
N SER A 64 13.17 -6.33 9.11
CA SER A 64 11.72 -6.18 9.02
C SER A 64 11.24 -4.94 9.77
N ALA A 65 10.85 -3.90 9.04
CA ALA A 65 10.37 -2.65 9.63
C ALA A 65 9.06 -2.18 8.98
N THR A 66 8.16 -1.62 9.80
CA THR A 66 6.90 -1.02 9.35
C THR A 66 7.03 0.49 9.27
N PHE A 67 6.71 1.04 8.11
CA PHE A 67 6.68 2.48 7.89
C PHE A 67 5.28 2.92 7.47
N GLY A 68 4.99 4.20 7.65
CA GLY A 68 3.70 4.76 7.28
C GLY A 68 3.79 6.21 6.85
N ALA A 69 3.00 6.57 5.84
CA ALA A 69 2.78 7.94 5.41
C ALA A 69 1.28 8.20 5.36
N HIS A 70 0.89 9.40 5.76
CA HIS A 70 -0.51 9.73 5.95
C HIS A 70 -0.77 11.19 5.61
N ILE A 71 -1.75 11.45 4.75
CA ILE A 71 -2.04 12.80 4.29
C ILE A 71 -3.54 13.05 4.20
N LYS A 72 -3.97 14.22 4.69
CA LYS A 72 -5.36 14.65 4.60
C LYS A 72 -5.55 15.52 3.37
N ALA A 73 -6.72 15.45 2.75
CA ALA A 73 -7.07 16.29 1.61
C ALA A 73 -6.96 17.79 1.91
N LYS A 74 -7.16 18.22 3.17
CA LYS A 74 -6.92 19.60 3.59
C LYS A 74 -5.44 20.00 3.53
N ASP A 75 -4.53 19.06 3.78
CA ASP A 75 -3.08 19.28 3.70
C ASP A 75 -2.62 19.36 2.22
N LEU A 76 -3.46 18.87 1.31
CA LEU A 76 -3.20 18.85 -0.12
C LEU A 76 -3.40 20.18 -0.85
N HIS A 77 -3.79 21.28 -0.18
CA HIS A 77 -3.89 22.62 -0.81
C HIS A 77 -4.63 22.60 -2.17
N GLY A 78 -5.78 21.93 -2.24
CA GLY A 78 -6.61 21.83 -3.46
C GLY A 78 -6.17 20.75 -4.47
N ARG A 79 -5.10 20.00 -4.19
CA ARG A 79 -4.69 18.85 -4.99
C ARG A 79 -5.59 17.65 -4.73
N LYS A 80 -5.89 16.89 -5.78
CA LYS A 80 -6.61 15.62 -5.68
C LYS A 80 -5.63 14.47 -5.57
N PHE A 81 -6.09 13.37 -4.96
CA PHE A 81 -5.40 12.09 -5.08
C PHE A 81 -5.50 11.58 -6.53
N ALA A 82 -4.63 10.65 -6.92
CA ALA A 82 -4.88 9.81 -8.07
C ALA A 82 -5.82 8.66 -7.68
N ASP A 83 -6.60 8.14 -8.63
CA ASP A 83 -7.45 6.95 -8.42
C ASP A 83 -6.65 5.65 -8.22
N THR A 84 -5.33 5.73 -8.39
CA THR A 84 -4.38 4.64 -8.23
C THR A 84 -3.20 5.09 -7.37
N VAL A 85 -2.71 4.16 -6.54
CA VAL A 85 -1.46 4.30 -5.80
C VAL A 85 -0.42 3.46 -6.51
N THR A 86 0.65 4.09 -6.97
CA THR A 86 1.75 3.42 -7.67
C THR A 86 2.83 3.05 -6.66
N VAL A 87 3.30 1.81 -6.75
CA VAL A 87 4.36 1.25 -5.91
C VAL A 87 5.50 0.80 -6.81
N THR A 88 6.69 1.33 -6.55
CA THR A 88 7.94 0.93 -7.20
C THR A 88 8.85 0.31 -6.16
N VAL A 89 9.49 -0.80 -6.53
CA VAL A 89 10.22 -1.66 -5.59
C VAL A 89 11.59 -1.97 -6.18
N GLY A 90 12.63 -1.90 -5.35
CA GLY A 90 13.97 -2.33 -5.70
C GLY A 90 14.09 -3.84 -5.89
N ASN A 91 15.09 -4.28 -6.65
CA ASN A 91 15.32 -5.70 -6.88
C ASN A 91 15.56 -6.47 -5.57
N ARG A 92 14.89 -7.63 -5.41
CA ARG A 92 14.99 -8.59 -4.29
C ARG A 92 14.29 -8.20 -2.98
N THR A 93 13.60 -7.07 -2.92
CA THR A 93 12.82 -6.68 -1.72
C THR A 93 11.45 -7.38 -1.71
N ARG A 94 11.04 -7.89 -0.54
CA ARG A 94 9.65 -8.28 -0.28
C ARG A 94 8.98 -7.19 0.54
N TRP A 95 7.69 -6.97 0.32
CA TRP A 95 6.94 -5.99 1.09
C TRP A 95 5.51 -6.45 1.32
N ARG A 96 4.84 -5.78 2.25
CA ARG A 96 3.40 -5.87 2.45
C ARG A 96 2.87 -4.45 2.57
N MET A 97 1.80 -4.11 1.87
CA MET A 97 1.24 -2.77 1.95
C MET A 97 -0.23 -2.81 2.38
N SER A 98 -0.65 -1.78 3.09
CA SER A 98 -2.05 -1.47 3.26
C SER A 98 -2.31 0.00 3.02
N VAL A 99 -3.32 0.30 2.20
CA VAL A 99 -3.84 1.65 1.98
C VAL A 99 -5.09 1.82 2.84
N ASP A 100 -5.04 2.71 3.81
CA ASP A 100 -6.21 3.14 4.57
C ASP A 100 -6.82 4.38 3.91
N ILE A 101 -8.12 4.36 3.68
CA ILE A 101 -8.86 5.41 3.00
C ILE A 101 -9.96 5.86 3.95
N THR A 102 -10.01 7.15 4.26
CA THR A 102 -11.21 7.76 4.83
C THR A 102 -11.81 8.69 3.78
N THR A 103 -13.06 8.44 3.45
CA THR A 103 -13.87 9.23 2.53
C THR A 103 -14.42 10.49 3.20
N LYS A 104 -14.92 11.44 2.42
CA LYS A 104 -15.48 12.72 2.90
C LYS A 104 -16.75 12.55 3.73
N ASP A 105 -17.51 11.49 3.52
CA ASP A 105 -18.65 11.06 4.32
C ASP A 105 -18.23 10.25 5.57
N GLY A 106 -16.93 10.03 5.77
CA GLY A 106 -16.37 9.41 6.97
C GLY A 106 -16.28 7.87 6.91
N VAL A 107 -16.61 7.25 5.77
CA VAL A 107 -16.45 5.81 5.57
C VAL A 107 -14.97 5.45 5.50
N LYS A 108 -14.56 4.45 6.29
CA LYS A 108 -13.20 3.93 6.36
C LYS A 108 -13.06 2.62 5.60
N GLN A 109 -12.01 2.49 4.80
CA GLN A 109 -11.72 1.31 4.00
C GLN A 109 -10.22 1.00 4.05
N THR A 110 -9.87 -0.27 4.01
CA THR A 110 -8.46 -0.69 3.91
C THR A 110 -8.29 -1.61 2.71
N VAL A 111 -7.39 -1.24 1.81
CA VAL A 111 -6.96 -2.07 0.68
C VAL A 111 -5.60 -2.67 1.02
N ARG A 112 -5.40 -3.96 0.74
CA ARG A 112 -4.11 -4.63 0.96
C ARG A 112 -3.47 -4.96 -0.38
N GLY A 113 -2.17 -4.68 -0.48
CA GLY A 113 -1.29 -5.09 -1.57
C GLY A 113 -0.40 -6.24 -1.12
#